data_AF-A0A1W9RI74-F1
#
_entry.id   AF-A0A1W9RI74-F1
#
_cell.length_a   1.000
_cell.length_b   1.000
_cell.length_c   1.000
_cell.angle_alpha   90.00
_cell.angle_beta   90.00
_cell.angle_gamma   90.00
#
_symmetry.space_group_name_H-M   'P 1'
#
loop_
_entity.id
_entity.type
_entity.pdbx_description
1 polymer ?
#
loop_
_entity_poly.entity_id
_entity_poly.type
_entity_poly.pdbx_seq_one_letter_code
_entity_poly.pdbx_strand_id
1 'polypeptide(L)'
;MNGKDISVRGLVLLFVVTFANVFPVAAKPSSFLPGKFKCKSYFHLRYSFIENDAKNKISEDHWSLRRFKLAANWQINQKTSLCAQVIYKKNNYSATDADIFLQHAYLKFYIAKFLNLKIGQFKPPFGWERFQPDYRLPNAERSQAMNRLIPNGALGESFVRDYGAQFFGKLTSSFQYELALQAGSGANKSFSDKNFPLITARLSYKRSFKLPASSKKIQFL
;
A
#
# COMPACT_ATOMS: atom_id res chain seq x y z
N MET A 1 -16.41 -48.91 -21.63
CA MET A 1 -15.35 -48.20 -20.87
C MET A 1 -16.02 -47.05 -20.13
N ASN A 2 -16.05 -47.14 -18.81
CA ASN A 2 -16.72 -46.19 -17.90
C ASN A 2 -15.93 -44.88 -17.81
N GLY A 3 -16.47 -43.80 -18.39
CA GLY A 3 -16.02 -42.43 -18.12
C GLY A 3 -16.85 -41.85 -16.97
N LYS A 4 -16.25 -41.80 -15.78
CA LYS A 4 -16.88 -41.22 -14.58
C LYS A 4 -17.12 -39.72 -14.78
N ASP A 5 -18.37 -39.32 -14.61
CA ASP A 5 -18.76 -37.94 -14.33
C ASP A 5 -18.07 -37.43 -13.06
N ILE A 6 -17.28 -36.36 -13.21
CA ILE A 6 -16.74 -35.60 -12.09
C ILE A 6 -17.70 -34.45 -11.83
N SER A 7 -18.63 -34.68 -10.90
CA SER A 7 -19.50 -33.63 -10.34
C SER A 7 -18.67 -32.70 -9.46
N VAL A 8 -18.31 -31.53 -9.98
CA VAL A 8 -17.73 -30.44 -9.18
C VAL A 8 -18.90 -29.62 -8.62
N ARG A 9 -19.32 -29.93 -7.38
CA ARG A 9 -20.26 -29.10 -6.63
C ARG A 9 -19.53 -27.85 -6.11
N GLY A 10 -19.55 -26.79 -6.91
CA GLY A 10 -19.08 -25.47 -6.50
C GLY A 10 -20.08 -24.78 -5.57
N LEU A 11 -19.68 -24.59 -4.31
CA LEU A 11 -20.40 -23.79 -3.32
C LEU A 11 -20.21 -22.29 -3.65
N VAL A 12 -21.23 -21.65 -4.24
CA VAL A 12 -21.27 -20.20 -4.44
C VAL A 12 -21.81 -19.55 -3.17
N LEU A 13 -20.91 -18.95 -2.37
CA LEU A 13 -21.26 -18.13 -1.21
C LEU A 13 -21.67 -16.72 -1.69
N LEU A 14 -22.97 -16.51 -1.83
CA LEU A 14 -23.58 -15.21 -2.12
C LEU A 14 -23.65 -14.37 -0.83
N PHE A 15 -22.81 -13.34 -0.71
CA PHE A 15 -22.96 -12.34 0.35
C PHE A 15 -23.96 -11.27 -0.11
N VAL A 16 -25.21 -11.38 0.34
CA VAL A 16 -26.20 -10.31 0.26
C VAL A 16 -25.90 -9.31 1.38
N VAL A 17 -25.34 -8.15 1.04
CA VAL A 17 -25.19 -7.03 1.97
C VAL A 17 -26.47 -6.19 1.91
N THR A 18 -27.36 -6.38 2.88
CA THR A 18 -28.52 -5.52 3.12
C THR A 18 -28.05 -4.19 3.71
N PHE A 19 -28.20 -3.09 2.96
CA PHE A 19 -28.06 -1.75 3.49
C PHE A 19 -29.31 -1.42 4.33
N ALA A 20 -29.20 -1.57 5.66
CA ALA A 20 -30.15 -0.97 6.57
C ALA A 20 -29.90 0.55 6.58
N ASN A 21 -30.86 1.32 6.08
CA ASN A 21 -30.90 2.77 6.19
C ASN A 21 -30.93 3.18 7.67
N VAL A 22 -29.87 3.85 8.13
CA VAL A 22 -29.90 4.60 9.40
C VAL A 22 -29.26 5.97 9.15
N PHE A 23 -30.12 6.98 8.95
CA PHE A 23 -29.81 8.39 9.19
C PHE A 23 -30.65 8.84 10.41
N PRO A 24 -30.37 9.98 11.06
CA PRO A 24 -29.13 10.75 11.17
C PRO A 24 -28.74 10.99 12.65
N VAL A 25 -27.50 11.39 12.92
CA VAL A 25 -27.21 12.17 14.15
C VAL A 25 -26.48 13.42 13.72
N ALA A 26 -27.16 14.56 13.85
CA ALA A 26 -26.61 15.88 13.68
C ALA A 26 -25.42 16.06 14.64
N ALA A 27 -24.21 16.07 14.09
CA ALA A 27 -23.02 16.46 14.85
C ALA A 27 -23.03 17.98 15.01
N LYS A 28 -22.97 18.46 16.26
CA LYS A 28 -22.76 19.88 16.58
C LYS A 28 -21.55 20.41 15.80
N PRO A 29 -21.58 21.66 15.28
CA PRO A 29 -20.44 22.24 14.59
C PRO A 29 -19.35 22.55 15.62
N SER A 30 -18.40 21.63 15.76
CA SER A 30 -17.16 21.90 16.48
C SER A 30 -16.34 22.90 15.66
N SER A 31 -15.92 23.98 16.32
CA SER A 31 -15.07 25.04 15.78
C SER A 31 -13.94 24.49 14.91
N PHE A 32 -13.97 24.90 13.64
CA PHE A 32 -13.00 24.50 12.63
C PHE A 32 -11.68 25.24 12.87
N LEU A 33 -10.62 24.50 13.21
CA LEU A 33 -9.24 25.00 13.12
C LEU A 33 -8.71 24.70 11.71
N PRO A 34 -8.13 25.68 10.99
CA PRO A 34 -7.62 25.50 9.65
C PRO A 34 -6.56 24.39 9.56
N GLY A 35 -6.51 23.77 8.38
CA GLY A 35 -6.01 22.43 8.12
C GLY A 35 -4.57 22.14 8.53
N LYS A 36 -4.36 21.00 9.21
CA LYS A 36 -3.02 20.48 9.53
C LYS A 36 -2.33 19.99 8.26
N PHE A 37 -1.33 20.74 7.80
CA PHE A 37 -0.41 20.33 6.74
C PHE A 37 0.83 19.64 7.32
N LYS A 38 1.26 18.54 6.71
CA LYS A 38 2.47 17.80 7.10
C LYS A 38 3.25 17.41 5.85
N CYS A 39 4.46 17.93 5.72
CA CYS A 39 5.41 17.54 4.70
C CYS A 39 6.49 16.63 5.31
N LYS A 40 6.96 15.65 4.55
CA LYS A 40 8.07 14.76 4.92
C LYS A 40 8.91 14.46 3.69
N SER A 41 10.21 14.43 3.85
CA SER A 41 11.14 13.97 2.83
C SER A 41 12.15 13.00 3.41
N TYR A 42 12.72 12.16 2.55
CA TYR A 42 13.90 11.34 2.86
C TYR A 42 14.55 10.87 1.56
N PHE A 43 15.84 10.55 1.63
CA PHE A 43 16.56 9.86 0.57
C PHE A 43 17.31 8.66 1.12
N HIS A 44 17.48 7.63 0.29
CA HIS A 44 18.31 6.46 0.56
C HIS A 44 19.42 6.41 -0.49
N LEU A 45 20.66 6.63 -0.05
CA LEU A 45 21.84 6.35 -0.85
C LEU A 45 22.30 4.91 -0.57
N ARG A 46 22.72 4.19 -1.61
CA ARG A 46 23.18 2.81 -1.48
C ARG A 46 24.42 2.59 -2.32
N TYR A 47 25.41 1.96 -1.72
CA TYR A 47 26.48 1.28 -2.44
C TYR A 47 26.13 -0.20 -2.55
N SER A 48 26.25 -0.77 -3.74
CA SER A 48 26.04 -2.20 -3.99
C SER A 48 27.36 -2.79 -4.51
N PHE A 49 27.77 -3.89 -3.90
CA PHE A 49 28.86 -4.74 -4.36
C PHE A 49 28.24 -6.08 -4.77
N ILE A 50 28.39 -6.46 -6.04
CA ILE A 50 27.84 -7.71 -6.58
C ILE A 50 29.03 -8.59 -6.95
N GLU A 51 29.29 -9.58 -6.10
CA GLU A 51 30.35 -10.55 -6.32
C GLU A 51 29.91 -11.63 -7.31
N ASN A 52 30.83 -12.05 -8.18
CA ASN A 52 30.61 -13.04 -9.23
C ASN A 52 30.02 -14.35 -8.67
N ASP A 53 28.99 -14.86 -9.35
CA ASP A 53 28.70 -16.30 -9.38
C ASP A 53 29.33 -16.84 -10.68
N ALA A 54 29.89 -18.06 -10.65
CA ALA A 54 30.62 -18.68 -11.76
C ALA A 54 29.81 -18.75 -13.09
N LYS A 55 28.50 -18.53 -13.04
CA LYS A 55 27.59 -18.48 -14.19
C LYS A 55 27.36 -17.08 -14.78
N ASN A 56 27.63 -16.00 -14.05
CA ASN A 56 27.27 -14.63 -14.46
C ASN A 56 28.47 -13.70 -14.29
N LYS A 57 29.27 -13.53 -15.35
CA LYS A 57 30.47 -12.67 -15.41
C LYS A 57 30.13 -11.17 -15.38
N ILE A 58 29.56 -10.68 -14.28
CA ILE A 58 29.27 -9.26 -14.10
C ILE A 58 29.74 -8.87 -12.69
N SER A 59 30.91 -8.23 -12.60
CA SER A 59 31.33 -7.51 -11.41
C SER A 59 30.96 -6.04 -11.60
N GLU A 60 29.90 -5.59 -10.94
CA GLU A 60 29.48 -4.19 -11.01
C GLU A 60 29.22 -3.62 -9.63
N ASP A 61 30.16 -2.76 -9.22
CA ASP A 61 30.03 -1.94 -8.03
C ASP A 61 29.42 -0.61 -8.43
N HIS A 62 28.42 -0.16 -7.69
CA HIS A 62 27.78 1.10 -8.03
C HIS A 62 27.18 1.80 -6.83
N TRP A 63 27.19 3.13 -6.92
CA TRP A 63 26.38 4.00 -6.08
C TRP A 63 25.02 4.24 -6.76
N SER A 64 23.96 4.06 -5.99
CA SER A 64 22.59 4.25 -6.40
C SER A 64 21.86 5.21 -5.46
N LEU A 65 21.10 6.14 -6.04
CA LEU A 65 20.05 6.83 -5.30
C LEU A 65 18.84 5.90 -5.33
N ARG A 66 18.69 5.10 -4.28
CA ARG A 66 17.68 4.06 -4.22
C ARG A 66 16.28 4.63 -4.33
N ARG A 67 16.01 5.69 -3.55
CA ARG A 67 14.77 6.48 -3.53
C ARG A 67 15.03 7.83 -2.89
N PHE A 68 14.59 8.90 -3.51
CA PHE A 68 14.29 10.18 -2.88
C PHE A 68 12.79 10.37 -2.90
N LYS A 69 12.18 10.73 -1.76
CA LYS A 69 10.74 10.93 -1.67
C LYS A 69 10.39 12.22 -0.98
N LEU A 70 9.33 12.84 -1.48
CA LEU A 70 8.66 13.97 -0.87
C LEU A 70 7.18 13.61 -0.73
N ALA A 71 6.63 13.74 0.48
CA ALA A 71 5.25 13.38 0.80
C ALA A 71 4.58 14.53 1.57
N ALA A 72 3.43 14.97 1.05
CA ALA A 72 2.57 15.96 1.67
C ALA A 72 1.25 15.31 2.10
N ASN A 73 0.82 15.60 3.32
CA ASN A 73 -0.50 15.23 3.82
C ASN A 73 -1.19 16.49 4.33
N TRP A 74 -2.39 16.74 3.86
CA TRP A 74 -3.16 17.91 4.25
C TRP A 74 -4.54 17.48 4.74
N GLN A 75 -4.85 17.78 5.99
CA GLN A 75 -6.22 17.69 6.49
C GLN A 75 -6.98 18.95 6.05
N ILE A 76 -7.77 18.87 4.98
CA ILE A 76 -8.52 20.01 4.44
C ILE A 76 -9.62 20.43 5.43
N ASN A 77 -10.36 19.45 5.93
CA ASN A 77 -11.36 19.63 6.97
C ASN A 77 -11.52 18.36 7.81
N GLN A 78 -12.47 18.30 8.75
CA GLN A 78 -12.63 17.12 9.62
C GLN A 78 -12.98 15.83 8.87
N LYS A 79 -13.58 15.94 7.68
CA LYS A 79 -14.06 14.82 6.87
C LYS A 79 -13.21 14.55 5.63
N THR A 80 -12.27 15.42 5.29
CA THR A 80 -11.50 15.29 4.05
C THR A 80 -10.01 15.51 4.28
N SER A 81 -9.18 14.60 3.75
CA SER A 81 -7.73 14.76 3.71
C SER A 81 -7.15 14.43 2.34
N LEU A 82 -6.16 15.19 1.92
CA LEU A 82 -5.38 14.99 0.70
C LEU A 82 -4.01 14.38 1.04
N CYS A 83 -3.53 13.47 0.20
CA CYS A 83 -2.18 12.95 0.24
C CYS A 83 -1.54 13.00 -1.15
N ALA A 84 -0.37 13.59 -1.22
CA ALA A 84 0.48 13.60 -2.41
C ALA A 84 1.87 13.08 -2.06
N GLN A 85 2.46 12.26 -2.91
CA GLN A 85 3.82 11.77 -2.74
C GLN A 85 4.50 11.60 -4.09
N VAL A 86 5.68 12.17 -4.23
CA VAL A 86 6.55 11.96 -5.40
C VAL A 86 7.78 11.13 -5.02
N ILE A 87 8.34 10.43 -5.99
CA ILE A 87 9.59 9.69 -5.88
C ILE A 87 10.50 10.02 -7.06
N TYR A 88 11.79 10.06 -6.77
CA TYR A 88 12.86 10.05 -7.76
C TYR A 88 13.86 8.96 -7.37
N LYS A 89 14.49 8.31 -8.34
CA LYS A 89 15.58 7.36 -8.10
C LYS A 89 16.51 7.34 -9.31
N LYS A 90 17.77 6.94 -9.10
CA LYS A 90 18.78 6.93 -10.15
C LYS A 90 19.81 5.82 -9.91
N ASN A 91 20.30 5.24 -11.00
CA ASN A 91 21.31 4.18 -11.01
C ASN A 91 20.88 2.91 -10.25
N ASN A 92 19.63 2.46 -10.39
CA ASN A 92 19.14 1.19 -9.84
C ASN A 92 18.98 0.11 -10.92
N TYR A 93 19.45 0.36 -12.15
CA TYR A 93 19.28 -0.51 -13.31
C TYR A 93 17.83 -0.93 -13.53
N SER A 94 16.93 0.05 -13.53
CA SER A 94 15.50 -0.20 -13.69
C SER A 94 14.86 0.78 -14.67
N ALA A 95 13.79 0.37 -15.35
CA ALA A 95 13.07 1.18 -16.35
C ALA A 95 12.36 2.43 -15.79
N THR A 96 12.59 2.78 -14.53
CA THR A 96 12.00 3.93 -13.84
C THR A 96 13.07 4.79 -13.18
N ASP A 97 14.34 4.59 -13.55
CA ASP A 97 15.45 5.45 -13.13
C ASP A 97 15.46 6.76 -13.91
N ALA A 98 15.94 7.82 -13.25
CA ALA A 98 16.02 9.19 -13.76
C ALA A 98 14.66 9.88 -14.05
N ASP A 99 13.54 9.18 -13.87
CA ASP A 99 12.21 9.73 -13.98
C ASP A 99 11.62 10.13 -12.61
N ILE A 100 10.76 11.15 -12.62
CA ILE A 100 9.96 11.57 -11.46
C ILE A 100 8.59 10.90 -11.55
N PHE A 101 8.22 10.15 -10.52
CA PHE A 101 6.91 9.52 -10.43
C PHE A 101 6.08 10.10 -9.29
N LEU A 102 4.81 10.35 -9.57
CA LEU A 102 3.82 10.60 -8.53
C LEU A 102 3.41 9.23 -8.00
N GLN A 103 3.75 8.88 -6.76
CA GLN A 103 3.41 7.57 -6.19
C GLN A 103 2.03 7.58 -5.52
N HIS A 104 1.71 8.66 -4.81
CA HIS A 104 0.41 8.83 -4.16
C HIS A 104 -0.18 10.15 -4.59
N ALA A 105 -1.46 10.13 -4.95
CA ALA A 105 -2.26 11.33 -5.20
C ALA A 105 -3.71 10.93 -4.96
N TYR A 106 -4.18 11.08 -3.73
CA TYR A 106 -5.52 10.62 -3.36
C TYR A 106 -6.18 11.52 -2.32
N LEU A 107 -7.50 11.54 -2.35
CA LEU A 107 -8.37 12.08 -1.32
C LEU A 107 -8.88 10.96 -0.43
N LYS A 108 -9.07 11.26 0.86
CA LYS A 108 -9.82 10.43 1.79
C LYS A 108 -11.02 11.20 2.30
N PHE A 109 -12.16 10.54 2.30
CA PHE A 109 -13.41 11.01 2.87
C PHE A 109 -13.75 10.16 4.09
N TYR A 110 -13.85 10.80 5.25
CA TYR A 110 -14.20 10.18 6.52
C TYR A 110 -15.70 10.34 6.75
N ILE A 111 -16.46 9.30 6.38
CA ILE A 111 -17.92 9.29 6.43
C ILE A 111 -18.38 8.83 7.81
N ALA A 112 -17.87 7.68 8.26
CA ALA A 112 -18.15 7.10 9.57
C ALA A 112 -16.94 6.30 10.09
N LYS A 113 -16.95 5.92 11.38
CA LYS A 113 -15.89 5.10 11.98
C LYS A 113 -15.67 3.77 11.24
N PHE A 114 -16.75 3.18 10.76
CA PHE A 114 -16.74 1.88 10.08
C PHE A 114 -16.68 2.00 8.56
N LEU A 115 -16.91 3.18 7.96
CA LEU A 115 -16.95 3.36 6.51
C LEU A 115 -16.28 4.66 6.11
N ASN A 116 -15.21 4.55 5.32
CA ASN A 116 -14.47 5.67 4.75
C ASN A 116 -14.11 5.33 3.32
N LEU A 117 -13.88 6.37 2.53
CA LEU A 117 -13.59 6.25 1.10
C LEU A 117 -12.25 6.90 0.78
N LYS A 118 -11.46 6.25 -0.08
CA LYS A 118 -10.21 6.79 -0.63
C LYS A 118 -10.28 6.71 -2.15
N ILE A 119 -10.03 7.81 -2.84
CA ILE A 119 -10.09 7.88 -4.31
C ILE A 119 -8.82 8.56 -4.82
N GLY A 120 -8.23 8.01 -5.88
CA GLY A 120 -7.07 8.55 -6.58
C GLY A 120 -6.02 7.48 -6.84
N GLN A 121 -4.75 7.89 -6.95
CA GLN A 121 -3.62 6.98 -7.13
C GLN A 121 -3.04 6.56 -5.78
N PHE A 122 -3.12 5.27 -5.44
CA PHE A 122 -2.58 4.75 -4.18
C PHE A 122 -2.09 3.30 -4.31
N LYS A 123 -1.50 2.78 -3.24
CA LYS A 123 -1.04 1.38 -3.20
C LYS A 123 -2.20 0.43 -2.96
N PRO A 124 -2.30 -0.69 -3.69
CA PRO A 124 -3.28 -1.72 -3.34
C PRO A 124 -3.13 -2.16 -1.88
N PRO A 125 -4.23 -2.34 -1.12
CA PRO A 125 -4.24 -2.91 0.22
C PRO A 125 -3.83 -4.37 0.25
N PHE A 126 -2.56 -4.65 -0.03
CA PHE A 126 -1.99 -6.00 0.01
C PHE A 126 -0.64 -6.04 0.75
N GLY A 127 -0.50 -7.03 1.62
CA GLY A 127 0.69 -7.22 2.45
C GLY A 127 0.82 -6.24 3.61
N TRP A 128 1.61 -6.59 4.63
CA TRP A 128 1.90 -5.70 5.75
C TRP A 128 3.17 -4.87 5.53
N GLU A 129 4.23 -5.51 5.01
CA GLU A 129 5.54 -4.91 4.73
C GLU A 129 5.46 -3.70 3.76
N ARG A 130 4.49 -3.68 2.84
CA ARG A 130 4.25 -2.56 1.92
C ARG A 130 3.58 -1.35 2.60
N PHE A 131 2.96 -1.57 3.75
CA PHE A 131 2.32 -0.53 4.54
C PHE A 131 3.29 0.17 5.49
N GLN A 132 4.37 -0.52 5.86
CA GLN A 132 5.50 0.06 6.56
C GLN A 132 6.26 1.04 5.64
N PRO A 133 6.59 2.25 6.13
CA PRO A 133 7.44 3.16 5.38
C PRO A 133 8.84 2.57 5.21
N ASP A 134 9.48 2.87 4.08
CA ASP A 134 10.77 2.25 3.71
C ASP A 134 11.86 2.49 4.75
N TYR A 135 11.89 3.67 5.38
CA TYR A 135 12.85 4.02 6.44
C TYR A 135 12.63 3.27 7.77
N ARG A 136 11.58 2.45 7.89
CA ARG A 136 11.34 1.56 9.05
C ARG A 136 11.39 0.09 8.68
N LEU A 137 11.81 -0.24 7.46
CA LEU A 137 12.07 -1.63 7.10
C LEU A 137 13.42 -2.01 7.70
N PRO A 138 13.52 -3.17 8.38
CA PRO A 138 14.80 -3.62 8.94
C PRO A 138 15.78 -4.05 7.83
N ASN A 139 15.27 -4.42 6.66
CA ASN A 139 16.05 -4.91 5.53
C ASN A 139 16.19 -3.85 4.44
N ALA A 140 17.28 -3.93 3.67
CA ALA A 140 17.55 -3.02 2.55
C ALA A 140 16.51 -3.13 1.42
N GLU A 141 15.91 -4.30 1.23
CA GLU A 141 14.84 -4.56 0.28
C GLU A 141 13.66 -5.25 0.96
N ARG A 142 12.50 -5.17 0.29
CA ARG A 142 11.34 -5.96 0.71
C ARG A 142 11.52 -7.42 0.33
N SER A 143 10.82 -8.29 1.04
CA SER A 143 10.80 -9.73 0.74
C SER A 143 10.41 -10.04 -0.71
N GLN A 144 10.99 -11.09 -1.29
CA GLN A 144 10.67 -11.55 -2.64
C GLN A 144 9.19 -11.97 -2.76
N ALA A 145 8.64 -12.58 -1.70
CA ALA A 145 7.22 -12.92 -1.63
C ALA A 145 6.35 -11.68 -1.81
N MET A 146 6.70 -10.56 -1.17
CA MET A 146 6.02 -9.29 -1.39
C MET A 146 6.16 -8.89 -2.85
N ASN A 147 7.38 -8.76 -3.37
CA ASN A 147 7.59 -8.26 -4.75
C ASN A 147 6.86 -9.09 -5.84
N ARG A 148 6.74 -10.41 -5.66
CA ARG A 148 6.12 -11.32 -6.65
C ARG A 148 4.61 -11.52 -6.48
N LEU A 149 4.10 -11.56 -5.25
CA LEU A 149 2.68 -11.85 -4.98
C LEU A 149 1.80 -10.61 -4.95
N ILE A 150 2.39 -9.42 -5.02
CA ILE A 150 1.61 -8.20 -5.11
C ILE A 150 0.89 -8.17 -6.47
N PRO A 151 -0.41 -7.86 -6.50
CA PRO A 151 -1.10 -7.62 -7.75
C PRO A 151 -0.43 -6.48 -8.52
N ASN A 152 -0.01 -6.77 -9.76
CA ASN A 152 0.83 -5.89 -10.59
C ASN A 152 2.22 -5.60 -9.99
N GLY A 153 2.76 -6.53 -9.19
CA GLY A 153 4.10 -6.48 -8.61
C GLY A 153 5.24 -6.42 -9.62
N ALA A 154 5.00 -7.00 -10.80
CA ALA A 154 5.94 -7.13 -11.91
C ALA A 154 5.76 -6.06 -13.00
N LEU A 155 5.19 -4.89 -12.67
CA LEU A 155 5.13 -3.75 -13.58
C LEU A 155 6.56 -3.23 -13.83
N GLY A 156 7.30 -3.83 -14.76
CA GLY A 156 8.71 -3.51 -15.02
C GLY A 156 8.95 -2.02 -15.29
N GLU A 157 7.99 -1.37 -15.94
CA GLU A 157 8.03 0.06 -16.30
C GLU A 157 7.38 1.00 -15.29
N SER A 158 6.86 0.52 -14.15
CA SER A 158 6.13 1.40 -13.23
C SER A 158 6.18 0.96 -11.77
N PHE A 159 5.74 1.83 -10.87
CA PHE A 159 5.54 1.48 -9.47
C PHE A 159 4.16 0.87 -9.28
N VAL A 160 4.04 -0.15 -8.41
CA VAL A 160 2.72 -0.69 -8.03
C VAL A 160 1.93 0.29 -7.17
N ARG A 161 1.28 1.22 -7.85
CA ARG A 161 0.33 2.23 -7.39
C ARG A 161 -0.65 2.39 -8.52
N ASP A 162 -1.91 2.61 -8.19
CA ASP A 162 -2.91 2.59 -9.22
C ASP A 162 -4.04 3.55 -8.92
N TYR A 163 -4.68 4.00 -9.99
CA TYR A 163 -5.89 4.79 -9.91
C TYR A 163 -7.05 3.89 -9.52
N GLY A 164 -7.82 4.31 -8.53
CA GLY A 164 -8.98 3.56 -8.10
C GLY A 164 -9.71 4.16 -6.93
N ALA A 165 -10.59 3.35 -6.36
CA ALA A 165 -11.35 3.64 -5.16
C ALA A 165 -11.14 2.54 -4.11
N GLN A 166 -11.12 2.91 -2.84
CA GLN A 166 -10.99 1.99 -1.72
C GLN A 166 -11.95 2.36 -0.60
N PHE A 167 -12.75 1.39 -0.17
CA PHE A 167 -13.47 1.43 1.10
C PHE A 167 -12.59 0.92 2.22
N PHE A 168 -12.64 1.59 3.37
CA PHE A 168 -11.90 1.16 4.54
C PHE A 168 -12.56 1.60 5.83
N GLY A 169 -12.35 0.83 6.89
CA GLY A 169 -12.91 1.16 8.18
C GLY A 169 -12.52 0.19 9.27
N LYS A 170 -13.05 0.46 10.46
CA LYS A 170 -12.91 -0.41 11.62
C LYS A 170 -14.25 -1.07 11.92
N LEU A 171 -14.30 -2.39 11.86
CA LEU A 171 -15.48 -3.16 12.28
C LEU A 171 -15.57 -3.17 13.81
N THR A 172 -14.42 -3.28 14.48
CA THR A 172 -14.29 -3.18 15.94
C THR A 172 -13.00 -2.42 16.29
N SER A 173 -12.69 -2.26 17.59
CA SER A 173 -11.42 -1.68 18.03
C SER A 173 -10.19 -2.47 17.53
N SER A 174 -10.35 -3.79 17.33
CA SER A 174 -9.28 -4.71 16.91
C SER A 174 -9.34 -5.10 15.44
N PHE A 175 -10.51 -5.04 14.79
CA PHE A 175 -10.69 -5.47 13.40
C PHE A 175 -10.79 -4.28 12.44
N GLN A 176 -10.00 -4.34 11.37
CA GLN A 176 -9.96 -3.34 10.31
C GLN A 176 -10.06 -4.03 8.96
N TYR A 177 -10.73 -3.39 8.02
CA TYR A 177 -10.86 -3.89 6.66
C TYR A 177 -10.53 -2.81 5.63
N GLU A 178 -10.06 -3.27 4.48
CA GLU A 178 -9.86 -2.47 3.27
C GLU A 178 -10.30 -3.28 2.06
N LEU A 179 -11.07 -2.67 1.17
CA LEU A 179 -11.50 -3.24 -0.11
C LEU A 179 -11.26 -2.18 -1.18
N ALA A 180 -10.48 -2.50 -2.21
CA ALA A 180 -10.13 -1.56 -3.27
C ALA A 180 -10.36 -2.15 -4.66
N LEU A 181 -10.82 -1.29 -5.56
CA LEU A 181 -10.99 -1.52 -6.98
C LEU A 181 -10.09 -0.53 -7.73
N GLN A 182 -9.20 -1.02 -8.58
CA GLN A 182 -8.12 -0.25 -9.23
C GLN A 182 -7.95 -0.63 -10.71
N ALA A 183 -7.37 0.26 -11.52
CA ALA A 183 -7.18 0.06 -12.97
C ALA A 183 -6.20 -1.07 -13.32
N GLY A 184 -5.23 -1.31 -12.47
CA GLY A 184 -4.24 -2.37 -12.64
C GLY A 184 -3.01 -1.97 -13.49
N SER A 185 -2.90 -0.71 -13.92
CA SER A 185 -1.91 -0.26 -14.92
C SER A 185 -0.60 0.26 -14.34
N GLY A 186 -0.55 0.56 -13.03
CA GLY A 186 0.64 1.16 -12.41
C GLY A 186 0.63 2.69 -12.34
N ALA A 187 1.62 3.24 -11.64
CA ALA A 187 1.72 4.67 -11.36
C ALA A 187 1.89 5.49 -12.64
N ASN A 188 1.20 6.62 -12.73
CA ASN A 188 1.30 7.60 -13.82
C ASN A 188 0.95 7.03 -15.21
N LYS A 189 0.23 5.91 -15.27
CA LYS A 189 -0.30 5.37 -16.51
C LYS A 189 -1.78 5.75 -16.62
N SER A 190 -2.22 6.08 -17.83
CA SER A 190 -3.64 6.34 -18.11
C SER A 190 -4.49 5.12 -17.77
N PHE A 191 -5.77 5.37 -17.49
CA PHE A 191 -6.75 4.30 -17.31
C PHE A 191 -6.77 3.41 -18.55
N SER A 192 -6.74 2.09 -18.35
CA SER A 192 -6.76 1.11 -19.42
C SER A 192 -7.53 -0.11 -18.97
N ASP A 193 -8.38 -0.63 -19.85
CA ASP A 193 -9.20 -1.80 -19.56
C ASP A 193 -8.38 -3.11 -19.58
N LYS A 194 -7.14 -3.09 -20.08
CA LYS A 194 -6.30 -4.29 -20.23
C LYS A 194 -6.03 -5.01 -18.91
N ASN A 195 -5.90 -4.26 -17.81
CA ASN A 195 -5.56 -4.80 -16.48
C ASN A 195 -6.68 -4.57 -15.45
N PHE A 196 -7.81 -3.98 -15.86
CA PHE A 196 -8.96 -3.71 -15.02
C PHE A 196 -9.95 -4.88 -15.08
N PRO A 197 -10.61 -5.27 -13.97
CA PRO A 197 -10.48 -4.71 -12.63
C PRO A 197 -9.40 -5.38 -11.78
N LEU A 198 -8.54 -4.58 -11.15
CA LEU A 198 -7.77 -5.04 -10.00
C LEU A 198 -8.61 -4.91 -8.72
N ILE A 199 -9.04 -6.05 -8.18
CA ILE A 199 -9.75 -6.12 -6.89
C ILE A 199 -8.77 -6.59 -5.81
N THR A 200 -8.72 -5.85 -4.70
CA THR A 200 -7.90 -6.22 -3.54
C THR A 200 -8.66 -6.05 -2.25
N ALA A 201 -8.55 -7.02 -1.36
CA ALA A 201 -9.16 -6.99 -0.04
C ALA A 201 -8.11 -7.31 1.03
N ARG A 202 -8.25 -6.67 2.18
CA ARG A 202 -7.42 -6.92 3.36
C ARG A 202 -8.26 -6.86 4.61
N LEU A 203 -8.15 -7.90 5.42
CA LEU A 203 -8.63 -7.93 6.79
C LEU A 203 -7.42 -7.88 7.73
N SER A 204 -7.52 -7.14 8.82
CA SER A 204 -6.44 -7.01 9.79
C SER A 204 -7.00 -7.07 11.20
N TYR A 205 -6.37 -7.90 12.03
CA TYR A 205 -6.66 -8.02 13.46
C TYR A 205 -5.47 -7.52 14.27
N LYS A 206 -5.71 -6.63 15.23
CA LYS A 206 -4.69 -6.11 16.14
C LYS A 206 -5.05 -6.44 17.59
N ARG A 207 -4.14 -7.14 18.26
CA ARG A 207 -4.15 -7.37 19.71
C ARG A 207 -2.81 -6.97 20.29
N SER A 208 -2.82 -6.14 21.33
CA SER A 208 -1.61 -5.81 22.07
C SER A 208 -1.47 -6.80 23.22
N PHE A 209 -0.34 -7.49 23.27
CA PHE A 209 0.03 -8.29 24.43
C PHE A 209 0.94 -7.42 25.30
N LYS A 210 0.63 -7.32 26.60
CA LYS A 210 1.62 -6.83 27.56
C LYS A 210 2.59 -7.97 27.78
N LEU A 211 3.81 -7.83 27.27
CA LEU A 211 4.88 -8.75 27.67
C LEU A 211 5.08 -8.58 29.18
N PRO A 212 5.16 -9.68 29.95
CA PRO A 212 5.66 -9.58 31.32
C PRO A 212 7.04 -8.92 31.26
N ALA A 213 7.28 -7.95 32.14
CA ALA A 213 8.52 -7.18 32.16
C ALA A 213 9.72 -8.13 32.30
N SER A 214 10.47 -8.33 31.20
CA SER A 214 11.70 -9.11 31.26
C SER A 214 12.77 -8.27 31.92
N SER A 215 13.00 -8.53 33.21
CA SER A 215 13.98 -7.91 34.09
C SER A 215 15.41 -8.43 33.86
N LYS A 216 15.85 -8.58 32.60
CA LYS A 216 17.26 -8.88 32.32
C LYS A 216 17.81 -7.92 31.27
N LYS A 217 18.67 -7.02 31.76
CA LYS A 217 19.65 -6.30 30.94
C LYS A 217 20.45 -7.35 30.16
N ILE A 218 20.25 -7.41 28.86
CA ILE A 218 21.19 -8.09 27.96
C ILE A 218 22.27 -7.04 27.69
N GLN A 219 23.41 -7.18 28.37
CA GLN A 219 24.65 -6.54 27.96
C GLN A 219 25.20 -7.34 26.77
N PHE A 220 25.34 -6.69 25.62
CA PHE A 220 26.17 -7.22 24.55
C PHE A 220 27.61 -6.78 24.83
N LEU A 221 28.49 -7.77 24.98
CA LEU A 221 29.95 -7.62 24.86
C LEU A 221 30.30 -7.34 23.40
#